data_AF-A0A9P8VCL2-F1
#
_entry.id   AF-A0A9P8VCL2-F1
#
_cell.length_a   1.000
_cell.length_b   1.000
_cell.length_c   1.000
_cell.angle_alpha   90.00
_cell.angle_beta   90.00
_cell.angle_gamma   90.00
#
_symmetry.space_group_name_H-M   'P 1'
#
loop_
_entity.id
_entity.type
_entity.pdbx_description
1 polymer ?
#
loop_
_entity_poly.entity_id
_entity_poly.type
_entity_poly.pdbx_seq_one_letter_code
_entity_poly.pdbx_strand_id
1 'polypeptide(L)'
;MAGIEGSEYPPEDYEAGPSSAATTKSSYPKHKAVQSESAVTLSGPLQVAGGIISGGNVTLSGDFDIKGPMESYGTIDISGNVECRGKIQAYGNIIVVGSLDTRDEVKGFGKLRIVGSCDAQDLEIYGNMVIDGFLKCRNLTLYGSLTLIGENSGYLVEGEEKVWGAKMLRDEEVEW
;
A
#
# COMPACT_ATOMS: atom_id res chain seq x y z
N MET A 1 0.32 -40.70 59.96
CA MET A 1 0.87 -40.92 58.61
C MET A 1 -0.29 -40.88 57.63
N ALA A 2 -0.05 -40.18 56.53
CA ALA A 2 -1.03 -39.54 55.67
C ALA A 2 -2.00 -40.52 54.98
N GLY A 3 -3.24 -40.04 54.84
CA GLY A 3 -4.30 -40.68 54.05
C GLY A 3 -4.27 -40.25 52.58
N ILE A 4 -4.53 -41.26 51.75
CA ILE A 4 -5.44 -41.34 50.59
C ILE A 4 -5.65 -40.19 49.59
N GLU A 5 -5.73 -40.68 48.33
CA GLU A 5 -6.57 -40.26 47.19
C GLU A 5 -6.06 -39.20 46.21
N GLY A 6 -6.20 -39.53 44.91
CA GLY A 6 -6.31 -38.55 43.82
C GLY A 6 -5.55 -38.92 42.55
N SER A 7 -6.28 -39.47 41.59
CA SER A 7 -5.97 -39.67 40.16
C SER A 7 -5.33 -38.47 39.44
N GLU A 8 -4.54 -38.73 38.39
CA GLU A 8 -4.84 -38.37 36.99
C GLU A 8 -3.61 -38.59 36.08
N TYR A 9 -3.87 -39.07 34.87
CA TYR A 9 -2.91 -39.18 33.78
C TYR A 9 -2.32 -37.80 33.43
N PRO A 10 -1.02 -37.65 33.17
CA PRO A 10 -0.52 -36.49 32.44
C PRO A 10 -0.71 -36.69 30.92
N PRO A 11 -1.10 -35.64 30.19
CA PRO A 11 -1.52 -35.73 28.79
C PRO A 11 -0.35 -35.85 27.81
N GLU A 12 -0.63 -36.52 26.69
CA GLU A 12 0.12 -36.42 25.43
C GLU A 12 0.16 -34.95 25.00
N ASP A 13 1.35 -34.40 24.78
CA ASP A 13 1.65 -33.34 23.80
C ASP A 13 3.12 -32.92 23.92
N TYR A 14 3.97 -33.56 23.12
CA TYR A 14 5.32 -33.04 22.81
C TYR A 14 5.53 -33.08 21.30
N GLU A 15 4.68 -32.35 20.57
CA GLU A 15 4.92 -32.01 19.17
C GLU A 15 5.96 -30.87 19.12
N ALA A 16 7.17 -31.22 18.70
CA ALA A 16 8.22 -30.27 18.33
C ALA A 16 7.70 -29.36 17.20
N GLY A 17 7.72 -28.05 17.45
CA GLY A 17 6.95 -27.07 16.67
C GLY A 17 7.34 -26.90 15.20
N PRO A 18 6.52 -26.17 14.42
CA PRO A 18 6.94 -25.73 13.11
C PRO A 18 7.75 -24.43 13.23
N SER A 19 8.96 -24.52 12.70
CA SER A 19 9.77 -23.44 12.14
C SER A 19 8.97 -22.51 11.21
N SER A 20 9.44 -21.27 11.10
CA SER A 20 9.01 -20.18 10.20
C SER A 20 7.79 -19.36 10.66
N ALA A 21 8.03 -18.36 11.50
CA ALA A 21 7.12 -17.24 11.69
C ALA A 21 7.14 -16.35 10.43
N ALA A 22 6.53 -16.81 9.35
CA ALA A 22 5.87 -15.90 8.44
C ALA A 22 4.67 -15.34 9.21
N THR A 23 4.83 -14.14 9.77
CA THR A 23 3.75 -13.42 10.47
C THR A 23 2.59 -13.26 9.49
N THR A 24 1.60 -14.15 9.59
CA THR A 24 0.41 -14.07 8.75
C THR A 24 -0.31 -12.77 9.10
N LYS A 25 -0.79 -12.03 8.06
CA LYS A 25 -1.51 -10.75 8.22
C LYS A 25 -2.59 -10.79 9.30
N SER A 26 -3.13 -11.98 9.59
CA SER A 26 -4.06 -12.32 10.68
C SER A 26 -3.74 -11.72 12.05
N SER A 27 -2.46 -11.53 12.41
CA SER A 27 -2.06 -11.02 13.74
C SER A 27 -2.03 -9.49 13.87
N TYR A 28 -2.26 -8.75 12.78
CA TYR A 28 -2.12 -7.29 12.81
C TYR A 28 -3.20 -6.66 13.72
N PRO A 29 -2.86 -5.64 14.53
CA PRO A 29 -3.84 -4.89 15.30
C PRO A 29 -4.94 -4.36 14.37
N LYS A 30 -6.20 -4.49 14.81
CA LYS A 30 -7.37 -4.15 13.99
C LYS A 30 -7.93 -2.80 14.40
N HIS A 31 -8.04 -1.90 13.44
CA HIS A 31 -8.79 -0.65 13.54
C HIS A 31 -10.03 -0.71 12.65
N LYS A 32 -11.06 0.04 13.03
CA LYS A 32 -12.30 0.15 12.24
C LYS A 32 -12.06 1.04 11.02
N ALA A 33 -12.34 2.34 11.13
CA ALA A 33 -12.01 3.34 10.14
C ALA A 33 -11.18 4.43 10.82
N VAL A 34 -10.33 5.11 10.05
CA VAL A 34 -9.57 6.27 10.53
C VAL A 34 -10.12 7.48 9.81
N GLN A 35 -10.67 8.43 10.56
CA GLN A 35 -11.22 9.67 9.99
C GLN A 35 -10.66 10.84 10.80
N SER A 36 -10.07 11.82 10.12
CA SER A 36 -9.49 13.01 10.75
C SER A 36 -9.58 14.21 9.81
N GLU A 37 -9.83 15.40 10.33
CA GLU A 37 -9.75 16.64 9.56
C GLU A 37 -8.30 17.13 9.38
N SER A 38 -7.38 16.59 10.17
CA SER A 38 -5.95 16.90 10.13
C SER A 38 -5.14 15.75 9.53
N ALA A 39 -3.84 15.95 9.38
CA ALA A 39 -2.93 14.92 8.91
C ALA A 39 -3.01 13.65 9.80
N VAL A 40 -2.89 12.49 9.15
CA VAL A 40 -2.94 11.17 9.76
C VAL A 40 -1.59 10.49 9.55
N THR A 41 -0.95 10.07 10.63
CA THR A 41 0.24 9.24 10.57
C THR A 41 -0.05 7.91 11.26
N LEU A 42 0.10 6.82 10.52
CA LEU A 42 -0.06 5.46 11.05
C LEU A 42 1.25 4.71 10.89
N SER A 43 1.59 3.93 11.92
CA SER A 43 2.72 3.02 11.91
C SER A 43 2.20 1.60 12.04
N GLY A 44 2.57 0.74 11.10
CA GLY A 44 2.19 -0.65 11.01
C GLY A 44 3.11 -1.59 11.80
N PRO A 45 2.82 -2.89 11.78
CA PRO A 45 1.78 -3.52 10.97
C PRO A 45 0.35 -3.24 11.48
N LEU A 46 -0.61 -2.94 10.59
CA LEU A 46 -2.00 -2.61 10.99
C LEU A 46 -3.05 -3.14 9.98
N GLN A 47 -4.17 -3.64 10.49
CA GLN A 47 -5.37 -3.95 9.73
C GLN A 47 -6.42 -2.86 9.92
N VAL A 48 -6.95 -2.30 8.84
CA VAL A 48 -8.05 -1.32 8.86
C VAL A 48 -9.25 -1.94 8.16
N ALA A 49 -10.29 -2.27 8.92
CA ALA A 49 -11.49 -2.93 8.39
C ALA A 49 -12.37 -1.98 7.54
N GLY A 50 -12.21 -0.68 7.69
CA GLY A 50 -12.87 0.39 6.95
C GLY A 50 -11.87 1.21 6.15
N GLY A 51 -12.23 2.46 5.88
CA GLY A 51 -11.39 3.39 5.13
C GLY A 51 -10.53 4.30 6.01
N ILE A 52 -9.59 4.98 5.36
CA ILE A 52 -8.77 6.06 5.94
C ILE A 52 -9.13 7.35 5.21
N ILE A 53 -9.75 8.30 5.90
CA ILE A 53 -10.15 9.59 5.33
C ILE A 53 -9.46 10.69 6.13
N SER A 54 -8.66 11.51 5.46
CA SER A 54 -7.96 12.64 6.07
C SER A 54 -8.22 13.95 5.32
N GLY A 55 -8.55 15.00 6.08
CA GLY A 55 -8.54 16.39 5.60
C GLY A 55 -7.13 16.96 5.37
N GLY A 56 -6.09 16.26 5.83
CA GLY A 56 -4.69 16.60 5.64
C GLY A 56 -3.93 15.52 4.88
N ASN A 57 -2.62 15.40 5.16
CA ASN A 57 -1.77 14.37 4.58
C ASN A 57 -1.99 13.02 5.29
N VAL A 58 -1.84 11.93 4.56
CA VAL A 58 -1.81 10.57 5.12
C VAL A 58 -0.40 10.00 4.97
N THR A 59 0.21 9.60 6.07
CA THR A 59 1.51 8.92 6.08
C THR A 59 1.35 7.53 6.68
N LEU A 60 1.70 6.50 5.91
CA LEU A 60 1.68 5.11 6.31
C LEU A 60 3.11 4.57 6.32
N SER A 61 3.59 4.12 7.47
CA SER A 61 4.91 3.48 7.58
C SER A 61 4.78 2.05 8.09
N GLY A 62 5.25 1.06 7.33
CA GLY A 62 5.13 -0.37 7.63
C GLY A 62 4.06 -1.08 6.80
N ASP A 63 3.61 -2.25 7.29
CA ASP A 63 2.68 -3.10 6.54
C ASP A 63 1.21 -2.80 6.88
N PHE A 64 0.37 -2.57 5.87
CA PHE A 64 -1.05 -2.30 6.06
C PHE A 64 -1.94 -3.22 5.24
N ASP A 65 -3.07 -3.62 5.83
CA ASP A 65 -4.17 -4.28 5.13
C ASP A 65 -5.45 -3.48 5.35
N ILE A 66 -5.88 -2.75 4.32
CA ILE A 66 -6.98 -1.80 4.36
C ILE A 66 -8.12 -2.33 3.50
N LYS A 67 -9.28 -2.56 4.11
CA LYS A 67 -10.44 -3.11 3.42
C LYS A 67 -11.31 -2.05 2.74
N GLY A 68 -11.26 -0.80 3.22
CA GLY A 68 -12.04 0.31 2.67
C GLY A 68 -11.24 1.26 1.78
N PRO A 69 -11.84 2.38 1.36
CA PRO A 69 -11.17 3.39 0.55
C PRO A 69 -10.18 4.21 1.39
N MET A 70 -9.18 4.76 0.73
CA MET A 70 -8.26 5.74 1.29
C MET A 70 -8.45 7.07 0.59
N GLU A 71 -8.80 8.12 1.33
CA GLU A 71 -9.00 9.45 0.78
C GLU A 71 -8.19 10.48 1.59
N SER A 72 -7.48 11.33 0.87
CA SER A 72 -6.65 12.38 1.44
C SER A 72 -6.83 13.67 0.66
N TYR A 73 -7.18 14.75 1.34
CA TYR A 73 -7.12 16.10 0.74
C TYR A 73 -5.68 16.59 0.55
N GLY A 74 -4.73 16.04 1.32
CA GLY A 74 -3.31 16.29 1.17
C GLY A 74 -2.58 15.21 0.37
N THR A 75 -1.29 15.08 0.64
CA THR A 75 -0.41 14.05 0.08
C THR A 75 -0.64 12.70 0.78
N ILE A 76 -0.62 11.61 0.01
CA ILE A 76 -0.54 10.24 0.53
C ILE A 76 0.92 9.79 0.39
N ASP A 77 1.56 9.49 1.52
CA ASP A 77 2.91 8.95 1.60
C ASP A 77 2.83 7.53 2.18
N ILE A 78 3.24 6.55 1.39
CA ILE A 78 3.26 5.14 1.74
C ILE A 78 4.72 4.70 1.74
N SER A 79 5.17 4.23 2.89
CA SER A 79 6.51 3.70 3.11
C SER A 79 6.41 2.28 3.71
N GLY A 80 6.39 1.25 2.86
CA GLY A 80 6.18 -0.15 3.27
C GLY A 80 5.32 -0.94 2.30
N ASN A 81 4.65 -1.99 2.77
CA ASN A 81 3.75 -2.80 1.96
C ASN A 81 2.29 -2.55 2.33
N VAL A 82 1.50 -2.05 1.38
CA VAL A 82 0.09 -1.74 1.59
C VAL A 82 -0.76 -2.57 0.64
N GLU A 83 -1.69 -3.36 1.19
CA GLU A 83 -2.81 -3.94 0.43
C GLU A 83 -4.06 -3.12 0.72
N CYS A 84 -4.62 -2.49 -0.30
CA CYS A 84 -5.85 -1.71 -0.21
C CYS A 84 -6.92 -2.33 -1.12
N ARG A 85 -8.06 -2.70 -0.55
CA ARG A 85 -9.15 -3.28 -1.36
C ARG A 85 -10.09 -2.24 -1.94
N GLY A 86 -10.05 -1.01 -1.45
CA GLY A 86 -10.84 0.09 -1.96
C GLY A 86 -10.00 1.07 -2.78
N LYS A 87 -10.70 2.03 -3.37
CA LYS A 87 -10.12 3.17 -4.06
C LYS A 87 -9.14 3.96 -3.18
N ILE A 88 -8.02 4.38 -3.78
CA ILE A 88 -7.07 5.32 -3.19
C ILE A 88 -7.21 6.66 -3.93
N GLN A 89 -7.52 7.73 -3.22
CA GLN A 89 -7.68 9.06 -3.78
C GLN A 89 -6.87 10.10 -3.01
N ALA A 90 -5.99 10.81 -3.71
CA ALA A 90 -5.28 11.96 -3.16
C ALA A 90 -5.53 13.21 -4.00
N TYR A 91 -5.88 14.31 -3.35
CA TYR A 91 -5.90 15.62 -3.99
C TYR A 91 -4.49 16.25 -4.08
N GLY A 92 -3.56 15.82 -3.22
CA GLY A 92 -2.14 16.13 -3.32
C GLY A 92 -1.36 15.12 -4.16
N ASN A 93 -0.08 14.95 -3.81
CA ASN A 93 0.78 13.95 -4.43
C ASN A 93 0.49 12.56 -3.83
N ILE A 94 0.86 11.51 -4.57
CA ILE A 94 0.91 10.14 -4.06
C ILE A 94 2.36 9.69 -4.17
N ILE A 95 2.94 9.26 -3.05
CA ILE A 95 4.31 8.77 -2.96
C ILE A 95 4.22 7.35 -2.41
N VAL A 96 4.76 6.41 -3.16
CA VAL A 96 4.83 5.01 -2.77
C VAL A 96 6.29 4.62 -2.73
N VAL A 97 6.77 4.19 -1.58
CA VAL A 97 8.10 3.64 -1.34
C VAL A 97 7.91 2.24 -0.76
N GLY A 98 8.13 1.21 -1.58
CA GLY A 98 7.87 -0.18 -1.24
C GLY A 98 6.87 -0.83 -2.19
N SER A 99 5.81 -1.44 -1.65
CA SER A 99 4.82 -2.17 -2.42
C SER A 99 3.41 -1.65 -2.17
N LEU A 100 2.69 -1.30 -3.23
CA LEU A 100 1.27 -0.97 -3.16
C LEU A 100 0.48 -1.95 -4.02
N ASP A 101 -0.45 -2.68 -3.42
CA ASP A 101 -1.42 -3.52 -4.12
C ASP A 101 -2.81 -2.92 -3.88
N THR A 102 -3.48 -2.53 -4.96
CA THR A 102 -4.88 -2.17 -4.92
C THR A 102 -5.71 -2.91 -5.95
N ARG A 103 -6.89 -3.36 -5.50
CA ARG A 103 -7.86 -4.07 -6.34
C ARG A 103 -8.87 -3.14 -7.01
N ASP A 104 -8.64 -1.84 -6.91
CA ASP A 104 -9.57 -0.80 -7.35
C ASP A 104 -8.78 0.35 -8.01
N GLU A 105 -9.39 1.52 -8.09
CA GLU A 105 -8.82 2.74 -8.66
C GLU A 105 -7.80 3.43 -7.74
N VAL A 106 -6.69 3.90 -8.32
CA VAL A 106 -5.83 4.93 -7.72
C VAL A 106 -6.02 6.22 -8.50
N LYS A 107 -6.52 7.25 -7.82
CA LYS A 107 -6.78 8.57 -8.38
C LYS A 107 -5.94 9.64 -7.70
N GLY A 108 -5.10 10.31 -8.47
CA GLY A 108 -4.20 11.35 -7.97
C GLY A 108 -4.38 12.65 -8.75
N PHE A 109 -4.61 13.76 -8.05
CA PHE A 109 -4.66 15.08 -8.68
C PHE A 109 -3.30 15.77 -8.75
N GLY A 110 -2.32 15.32 -7.95
CA GLY A 110 -0.94 15.77 -7.99
C GLY A 110 -0.01 14.83 -8.77
N LYS A 111 1.28 14.87 -8.41
CA LYS A 111 2.30 13.96 -8.94
C LYS A 111 2.15 12.57 -8.30
N LEU A 112 2.36 11.52 -9.08
CA LEU A 112 2.53 10.16 -8.57
C LEU A 112 4.01 9.76 -8.66
N ARG A 113 4.61 9.39 -7.53
CA ARG A 113 5.95 8.81 -7.47
C ARG A 113 5.86 7.40 -6.93
N ILE A 114 6.40 6.43 -7.67
CA ILE A 114 6.50 5.04 -7.26
C ILE A 114 7.99 4.69 -7.17
N VAL A 115 8.43 4.22 -6.02
CA VAL A 115 9.75 3.65 -5.75
C VAL A 115 9.52 2.23 -5.26
N GLY A 116 9.72 1.24 -6.10
CA GLY A 116 9.41 -0.17 -5.82
C GLY A 116 8.33 -0.73 -6.75
N SER A 117 7.30 -1.37 -6.20
CA SER A 117 6.24 -2.01 -6.99
C SER A 117 4.85 -1.45 -6.69
N CYS A 118 4.06 -1.22 -7.73
CA CYS A 118 2.66 -0.83 -7.60
C CYS A 118 1.81 -1.72 -8.51
N ASP A 119 0.78 -2.36 -7.98
CA ASP A 119 -0.26 -3.07 -8.73
C ASP A 119 -1.60 -2.40 -8.45
N ALA A 120 -2.26 -1.91 -9.50
CA ALA A 120 -3.55 -1.24 -9.39
C ALA A 120 -4.50 -1.71 -10.49
N GLN A 121 -5.80 -1.77 -10.22
CA GLN A 121 -6.72 -2.06 -11.31
C GLN A 121 -6.77 -0.89 -12.30
N ASP A 122 -7.15 0.29 -11.84
CA ASP A 122 -7.27 1.48 -12.67
C ASP A 122 -6.40 2.61 -12.09
N LEU A 123 -5.60 3.28 -12.92
CA LEU A 123 -4.71 4.35 -12.49
C LEU A 123 -5.05 5.65 -13.24
N GLU A 124 -5.60 6.64 -12.55
CA GLU A 124 -5.98 7.94 -13.11
C GLU A 124 -5.21 9.09 -12.42
N ILE A 125 -4.21 9.65 -13.11
CA ILE A 125 -3.33 10.67 -12.57
C ILE A 125 -3.39 11.94 -13.41
N TYR A 126 -3.74 13.06 -12.77
CA TYR A 126 -3.86 14.37 -13.41
C TYR A 126 -2.53 15.17 -13.44
N GLY A 127 -1.51 14.70 -12.73
CA GLY A 127 -0.17 15.29 -12.73
C GLY A 127 0.87 14.45 -13.45
N ASN A 128 2.15 14.70 -13.15
CA ASN A 128 3.25 13.90 -13.69
C ASN A 128 3.42 12.60 -12.90
N MET A 129 3.82 11.54 -13.59
CA MET A 129 4.10 10.25 -13.01
C MET A 129 5.60 9.95 -13.12
N VAL A 130 6.20 9.51 -12.02
CA VAL A 130 7.59 9.08 -11.94
C VAL A 130 7.62 7.67 -11.36
N ILE A 131 8.29 6.76 -12.06
CA ILE A 131 8.39 5.35 -11.66
C ILE A 131 9.87 4.97 -11.60
N ASP A 132 10.29 4.59 -10.41
CA ASP A 132 11.55 3.94 -10.09
C ASP A 132 11.23 2.52 -9.58
N GLY A 133 11.18 1.55 -10.49
CA GLY A 133 10.72 0.20 -10.25
C GLY A 133 9.61 -0.20 -11.23
N PHE A 134 8.59 -0.91 -10.75
CA PHE A 134 7.58 -1.53 -11.61
C PHE A 134 6.16 -1.12 -11.26
N LEU A 135 5.40 -0.65 -12.25
CA LEU A 135 3.96 -0.41 -12.13
C LEU A 135 3.20 -1.41 -13.00
N LYS A 136 2.25 -2.13 -12.42
CA LYS A 136 1.26 -2.90 -13.15
C LYS A 136 -0.09 -2.24 -12.98
N CYS A 137 -0.82 -2.04 -14.08
CA CYS A 137 -2.24 -1.76 -14.00
C CYS A 137 -3.04 -2.33 -15.16
N ARG A 138 -4.38 -2.37 -14.99
CA ARG A 138 -5.26 -2.71 -16.11
C ARG A 138 -5.44 -1.52 -17.03
N ASN A 139 -5.87 -0.37 -16.51
CA ASN A 139 -6.00 0.84 -17.32
C ASN A 139 -5.14 1.96 -16.73
N LEU A 140 -4.47 2.70 -17.61
CA LEU A 140 -3.64 3.84 -17.27
C LEU A 140 -4.18 5.09 -17.98
N THR A 141 -4.64 6.07 -17.21
CA THR A 141 -4.94 7.42 -17.69
C THR A 141 -4.04 8.43 -16.98
N LEU A 142 -3.13 9.02 -17.74
CA LEU A 142 -2.17 10.00 -17.26
C LEU A 142 -2.30 11.28 -18.08
N TYR A 143 -2.72 12.37 -17.44
CA TYR A 143 -2.83 13.68 -18.07
C TYR A 143 -1.52 14.49 -18.07
N GLY A 144 -0.48 13.99 -17.40
CA GLY A 144 0.86 14.57 -17.40
C GLY A 144 1.90 13.73 -18.14
N SER A 145 3.16 13.96 -17.82
CA SER A 145 4.28 13.20 -18.38
C SER A 145 4.62 11.99 -17.51
N LEU A 146 4.99 10.88 -18.16
CA LEU A 146 5.50 9.67 -17.53
C LEU A 146 7.02 9.66 -17.59
N THR A 147 7.69 9.47 -16.46
CA THR A 147 9.14 9.33 -16.38
C THR A 147 9.50 8.02 -15.70
N LEU A 148 10.26 7.18 -16.38
CA LEU A 148 10.87 5.97 -15.82
C LEU A 148 12.31 6.30 -15.41
N ILE A 149 12.74 5.89 -14.22
CA ILE A 149 14.08 6.15 -13.69
C ILE A 149 14.86 4.84 -13.62
N GLY A 150 15.97 4.74 -14.34
CA GLY A 150 16.83 3.56 -14.40
C GLY A 150 16.36 2.51 -15.42
N GLU A 151 17.31 1.69 -15.89
CA GLU A 151 17.08 0.69 -16.94
C GLU A 151 16.13 -0.44 -16.52
N ASN A 152 15.98 -0.67 -15.21
CA ASN A 152 15.10 -1.70 -14.64
C ASN A 152 13.68 -1.19 -14.37
N SER A 153 13.41 0.10 -14.62
CA SER A 153 12.10 0.66 -14.41
C SER A 153 11.17 0.39 -15.58
N GLY A 154 9.94 0.02 -15.26
CA GLY A 154 8.97 -0.37 -16.25
C GLY A 154 7.55 -0.22 -15.76
N TYR A 155 6.63 -0.32 -16.69
CA TYR A 155 5.22 -0.43 -16.38
C TYR A 155 4.54 -1.36 -17.38
N LEU A 156 3.48 -2.01 -16.93
CA LEU A 156 2.66 -2.92 -17.72
C LEU A 156 1.20 -2.48 -17.62
N VAL A 157 0.59 -2.15 -18.75
CA VAL A 157 -0.83 -1.84 -18.88
C VAL A 157 -1.50 -2.98 -19.63
N GLU A 158 -2.44 -3.68 -18.99
CA GLU A 158 -3.11 -4.84 -19.60
C GLU A 158 -4.27 -4.45 -20.54
N GLY A 159 -4.84 -3.27 -20.35
CA GLY A 159 -6.01 -2.73 -21.05
C GLY A 159 -5.70 -1.43 -21.76
N GLU A 160 -6.42 -0.36 -21.43
CA GLU A 160 -6.29 0.93 -22.11
C GLU A 160 -5.17 1.78 -21.50
N GLU A 161 -4.30 2.31 -22.37
CA GLU A 161 -3.28 3.28 -22.00
C GLU A 161 -3.54 4.64 -22.68
N LYS A 162 -3.66 5.69 -21.87
CA LYS A 162 -3.79 7.08 -22.29
C LYS A 162 -2.78 7.95 -21.55
N VAL A 163 -1.71 8.35 -22.22
CA VAL A 163 -0.72 9.29 -21.70
C VAL A 163 -0.72 10.54 -22.57
N TRP A 164 -1.10 11.69 -22.01
CA TRP A 164 -1.19 12.95 -22.74
C TRP A 164 0.12 13.73 -22.81
N GLY A 165 1.02 13.53 -21.85
CA GLY A 165 2.34 14.14 -21.82
C GLY A 165 3.42 13.28 -22.47
N ALA A 166 4.67 13.65 -22.24
CA ALA A 166 5.81 12.91 -22.75
C ALA A 166 6.06 11.63 -21.94
N LYS A 167 6.51 10.57 -22.60
CA LYS A 167 7.08 9.38 -21.95
C LYS A 167 8.61 9.49 -22.03
N MET A 168 9.28 9.46 -20.88
CA MET A 168 10.71 9.63 -20.76
C MET A 168 11.30 8.45 -20.00
N LEU A 169 12.50 8.03 -20.41
CA LEU A 169 13.38 7.16 -19.62
C LEU A 169 14.58 8.01 -19.22
N ARG A 170 14.97 7.98 -17.96
CA ARG A 170 16.12 8.71 -17.42
C ARG A 170 17.01 7.76 -16.62
N ASP A 171 18.32 7.87 -16.78
CA ASP A 171 19.27 7.04 -16.01
C ASP A 171 19.35 7.46 -14.54
N GLU A 172 19.13 8.74 -14.23
CA GLU A 172 19.20 9.29 -12.87
C GLU A 172 17.98 10.17 -12.55
N GLU A 173 17.59 10.20 -11.28
CA GLU A 173 16.57 11.12 -10.77
C GLU A 173 17.09 12.56 -10.93
N VAL A 174 16.54 13.30 -11.89
CA VAL A 174 16.75 14.74 -11.93
C VAL A 174 15.89 15.33 -10.82
N GLU A 175 16.55 15.90 -9.81
CA GLU A 175 15.89 16.60 -8.71
C GLU A 175 14.85 17.61 -9.24
N TRP A 176 13.76 17.69 -8.47
CA TRP A 176 12.45 18.27 -8.74
C TRP A 176 12.43 19.78 -9.01
#